data_AF-A0A949DLP2-F1
#
_entry.id   AF-A0A949DLP2-F1
#
_cell.length_a   1.000
_cell.length_b   1.000
_cell.length_c   1.000
_cell.angle_alpha   90.00
_cell.angle_beta   90.00
_cell.angle_gamma   90.00
#
_symmetry.space_group_name_H-M   'P 1'
#
loop_
_entity.id
_entity.type
_entity.pdbx_description
1 polymer ?
#
loop_
_entity_poly.entity_id
_entity_poly.type
_entity_poly.pdbx_seq_one_letter_code
_entity_poly.pdbx_strand_id
1 'polypeptide(L)'
;MILKNIVKKNTYQDSVFLMSIANRVKSLKGIKEVSCLMGTPENKRLLKSVNLLTEEGKGAEPNDLLISISARDKEDIKEALEKIKRLLA
;
A
#
# COMPACT_ATOMS: atom_id res chain seq x y z
N MET A 1 9.31 5.13 -12.88
CA MET A 1 8.71 4.62 -11.63
C MET A 1 7.23 4.95 -11.66
N ILE A 2 6.39 3.97 -11.40
CA ILE A 2 4.93 4.07 -11.37
C ILE A 2 4.48 3.99 -9.92
N LEU A 3 3.62 4.92 -9.50
CA LEU A 3 2.98 4.91 -8.20
C LEU A 3 1.51 4.47 -8.36
N LYS A 4 1.08 3.51 -7.55
CA LYS A 4 -0.31 3.06 -7.48
C LYS A 4 -0.76 3.02 -6.02
N ASN A 5 -1.96 3.53 -5.76
CA ASN A 5 -2.67 3.24 -4.52
C ASN A 5 -3.82 2.28 -4.81
N ILE A 6 -4.14 1.44 -3.82
CA ILE A 6 -5.25 0.49 -3.87
C ILE A 6 -5.96 0.58 -2.53
N VAL A 7 -7.28 0.74 -2.58
CA VAL A 7 -8.13 0.81 -1.38
C VAL A 7 -8.95 -0.47 -1.29
N LYS A 8 -8.77 -1.25 -0.22
CA LYS A 8 -9.63 -2.39 0.10
C LYS A 8 -10.62 -1.96 1.17
N LYS A 9 -11.89 -1.89 0.78
CA LYS A 9 -12.99 -1.40 1.62
C LYS A 9 -13.22 -2.30 2.83
N ASN A 10 -13.49 -1.69 3.99
CA ASN A 10 -13.84 -2.39 5.24
C ASN A 10 -12.87 -3.55 5.59
N THR A 11 -11.59 -3.38 5.30
CA THR A 11 -10.55 -4.38 5.51
C THR A 11 -9.64 -3.89 6.64
N TYR A 12 -10.16 -3.87 7.86
CA TYR A 12 -9.38 -3.47 9.02
C TYR A 12 -8.29 -4.50 9.34
N GLN A 13 -7.08 -4.03 9.63
CA GLN A 13 -5.92 -4.87 9.94
C GLN A 13 -5.05 -4.20 10.99
N ASP A 14 -4.36 -5.00 11.80
CA ASP A 14 -3.40 -4.48 12.77
C ASP A 14 -2.15 -3.88 12.09
N SER A 15 -1.64 -2.79 12.66
CA SER A 15 -0.50 -2.06 12.11
C SER A 15 0.79 -2.89 12.00
N VAL A 16 1.07 -3.77 12.97
CA VAL A 16 2.26 -4.65 12.96
C VAL A 16 2.16 -5.65 11.81
N PHE A 17 0.96 -6.19 11.59
CA PHE A 17 0.70 -7.09 10.47
C PHE A 17 0.92 -6.39 9.13
N LEU A 18 0.41 -5.16 8.97
CA LEU A 18 0.61 -4.37 7.75
C LEU A 18 2.08 -4.02 7.50
N MET A 19 2.82 -3.65 8.55
CA MET A 19 4.27 -3.38 8.45
C MET A 19 5.03 -4.64 8.01
N SER A 20 4.68 -5.82 8.55
CA SER A 20 5.25 -7.10 8.15
C SER A 20 5.01 -7.39 6.66
N ILE A 21 3.79 -7.15 6.17
CA ILE A 21 3.45 -7.30 4.75
C ILE A 21 4.28 -6.35 3.88
N ALA A 22 4.32 -5.07 4.24
CA ALA A 22 5.08 -4.06 3.49
C ALA A 22 6.56 -4.45 3.39
N ASN A 23 7.18 -4.88 4.49
CA ASN A 23 8.59 -5.30 4.50
C ASN A 23 8.86 -6.50 3.57
N ARG A 24 7.99 -7.51 3.56
CA ARG A 24 8.12 -8.69 2.69
C ARG A 24 7.95 -8.37 1.21
N VAL A 25 7.20 -7.32 0.89
CA VAL A 25 6.95 -6.89 -0.49
C VAL A 25 8.03 -5.93 -0.97
N LYS A 26 8.59 -5.11 -0.07
CA LYS A 26 9.69 -4.18 -0.37
C LYS A 26 10.95 -4.91 -0.85
N SER A 27 11.14 -6.16 -0.47
CA SER A 27 12.27 -6.99 -0.93
C SER A 27 12.12 -7.55 -2.35
N LEU A 28 10.96 -7.38 -3.00
CA LEU A 28 10.78 -7.82 -4.38
C LEU A 28 11.56 -6.94 -5.34
N LYS A 29 12.09 -7.55 -6.41
CA LYS A 29 12.81 -6.81 -7.45
C LYS A 29 11.87 -5.80 -8.11
N GLY A 30 12.37 -4.59 -8.35
CA GLY A 30 11.60 -3.54 -9.01
C GLY A 30 10.66 -2.74 -8.10
N ILE A 31 10.52 -3.12 -6.83
CA ILE A 31 9.81 -2.33 -5.82
C ILE A 31 10.75 -1.28 -5.24
N LYS A 32 10.32 -0.02 -5.29
CA LYS A 32 11.04 1.11 -4.69
C LYS A 32 10.52 1.39 -3.29
N GLU A 33 9.20 1.57 -3.18
CA GLU A 33 8.54 1.82 -1.90
C GLU A 33 7.20 1.08 -1.86
N VAL A 34 6.85 0.60 -0.67
CA VAL A 34 5.54 0.00 -0.40
C VAL A 34 5.10 0.39 1.00
N SER A 35 3.82 0.71 1.15
CA SER A 35 3.21 1.00 2.44
C SER A 35 1.83 0.38 2.50
N CYS A 36 1.52 -0.26 3.61
CA CYS A 36 0.19 -0.78 3.92
C CYS A 36 -0.26 -0.08 5.21
N LEU A 37 -1.33 0.70 5.13
CA LEU A 37 -1.82 1.52 6.24
C LEU A 37 -3.34 1.51 6.26
N MET A 38 -3.95 1.79 7.42
CA MET A 38 -5.37 2.14 7.46
C MET A 38 -5.60 3.51 6.83
N GLY A 39 -6.74 3.74 6.19
CA GLY A 39 -7.11 4.99 5.50
C GLY A 39 -7.40 6.18 6.42
N THR A 40 -6.88 6.19 7.65
CA THR A 40 -7.06 7.28 8.62
C THR A 40 -6.49 8.59 8.08
N PRO A 41 -7.01 9.75 8.52
CA PRO A 41 -6.48 11.06 8.10
C PRO A 41 -4.98 11.23 8.37
N GLU A 42 -4.49 10.67 9.48
CA GLU A 42 -3.07 10.72 9.86
C GLU A 42 -2.19 9.92 8.89
N ASN A 43 -2.56 8.67 8.59
CA ASN A 43 -1.83 7.83 7.65
C ASN A 43 -1.85 8.42 6.23
N LYS A 44 -2.97 9.03 5.81
CA LYS A 44 -3.04 9.74 4.52
C LYS A 44 -2.12 10.96 4.50
N ARG A 45 -2.02 11.73 5.59
CA ARG A 45 -1.05 12.84 5.68
C ARG A 45 0.39 12.34 5.60
N LEU A 46 0.71 11.23 6.25
CA LEU A 46 2.02 10.59 6.16
C LEU A 46 2.35 10.19 4.71
N LEU A 47 1.45 9.48 4.01
CA LEU A 47 1.70 9.11 2.61
C LEU A 47 1.83 10.33 1.70
N LYS A 48 1.10 11.41 1.97
CA LYS A 48 1.22 12.66 1.23
C LYS A 48 2.59 13.31 1.43
N SER A 49 3.13 13.34 2.66
CA SER A 49 4.42 13.98 2.94
C SER A 49 5.60 13.27 2.27
N VAL A 50 5.47 11.97 1.99
CA VAL A 50 6.48 11.18 1.28
C VAL A 50 6.16 10.94 -0.21
N ASN A 51 5.19 11.67 -0.76
CA ASN A 51 4.76 11.56 -2.18
C ASN A 51 4.30 10.14 -2.60
N LEU A 52 3.68 9.40 -1.68
CA LEU A 52 3.12 8.06 -1.90
C LEU A 52 1.59 8.02 -1.90
N LEU A 53 0.92 9.18 -1.86
CA LEU A 53 -0.54 9.29 -1.92
C LEU A 53 -1.00 9.78 -3.31
N THR A 54 -1.88 9.01 -3.95
CA THR A 54 -2.57 9.36 -5.20
C THR A 54 -4.03 9.76 -4.93
N GLU A 55 -4.74 10.26 -5.95
CA GLU A 55 -6.16 10.60 -5.84
C GLU A 55 -7.02 9.41 -5.36
N GLU A 56 -6.72 8.20 -5.83
CA GLU A 56 -7.40 6.97 -5.41
C GLU A 56 -7.23 6.71 -3.91
N GLY A 57 -6.03 6.93 -3.37
CA GLY A 57 -5.75 6.77 -1.95
C GLY A 57 -6.41 7.83 -1.06
N LYS A 58 -6.69 9.04 -1.59
CA LYS A 58 -7.37 10.10 -0.81
C LYS A 58 -8.78 9.68 -0.37
N GLY A 59 -9.46 8.88 -1.19
CA GLY A 59 -10.81 8.35 -0.95
C GLY A 59 -10.88 7.16 0.02
N ALA A 60 -9.75 6.73 0.60
CA ALA A 60 -9.76 5.73 1.66
C ALA A 60 -10.35 6.30 2.96
N GLU A 61 -11.19 5.50 3.62
CA GLU A 61 -11.78 5.79 4.93
C GLU A 61 -11.01 5.12 6.06
N PRO A 62 -11.22 5.49 7.33
CA PRO A 62 -10.48 4.92 8.46
C PRO A 62 -10.50 3.39 8.58
N ASN A 63 -11.58 2.72 8.12
CA ASN A 63 -11.74 1.27 8.14
C ASN A 63 -11.24 0.58 6.85
N ASP A 64 -10.68 1.34 5.92
CA ASP A 64 -10.16 0.81 4.67
C ASP A 64 -8.67 0.53 4.78
N LEU A 65 -8.23 -0.59 4.19
CA LEU A 65 -6.81 -0.82 3.96
C LEU A 65 -6.36 -0.04 2.71
N LEU A 66 -5.43 0.87 2.92
CA LEU A 66 -4.75 1.63 1.88
C LEU A 66 -3.36 1.02 1.62
N ILE A 67 -3.17 0.52 0.42
CA ILE A 67 -1.90 -0.03 -0.07
C ILE A 67 -1.32 0.98 -1.06
N SER A 68 -0.09 1.44 -0.83
CA SER A 68 0.68 2.27 -1.76
C SER A 68 1.89 1.51 -2.26
N ILE A 69 2.10 1.47 -3.58
CA ILE A 69 3.20 0.77 -4.23
C ILE A 69 3.84 1.71 -5.25
N SER A 70 5.12 2.00 -5.07
CA SER A 70 5.98 2.62 -6.09
C SER A 70 6.91 1.56 -6.65
N ALA A 71 6.80 1.26 -7.94
CA ALA A 71 7.62 0.26 -8.61
C ALA A 71 8.18 0.77 -9.96
N ARG A 72 9.06 -0.01 -10.59
CA ARG A 72 9.68 0.36 -11.87
C ARG A 72 8.68 0.34 -13.02
N ASP A 73 7.86 -0.71 -13.13
CA ASP A 73 6.86 -0.90 -14.19
C ASP A 73 5.54 -1.48 -13.65
N LYS A 74 4.59 -1.77 -14.55
CA LYS A 74 3.24 -2.25 -14.17
C LYS A 74 3.26 -3.71 -13.74
N GLU A 75 4.19 -4.48 -14.29
CA GLU A 75 4.41 -5.89 -14.01
C GLU A 75 4.88 -6.06 -12.56
N ASP A 76 5.85 -5.25 -12.11
CA ASP A 76 6.32 -5.23 -10.72
C ASP A 76 5.17 -4.87 -9.74
N ILE A 77 4.28 -3.93 -10.12
CA ILE A 77 3.08 -3.60 -9.31
C ILE A 77 2.15 -4.80 -9.20
N LYS A 78 1.92 -5.51 -10.32
CA LYS A 78 1.04 -6.68 -10.36
C LYS A 78 1.60 -7.78 -9.45
N GLU A 79 2.90 -8.06 -9.52
CA GLU A 79 3.56 -9.05 -8.68
C GLU A 79 3.45 -8.69 -7.18
N ALA A 80 3.76 -7.44 -6.83
CA ALA A 80 3.60 -6.96 -5.45
C ALA A 80 2.17 -7.11 -4.95
N LEU A 81 1.17 -6.76 -5.76
CA LEU A 81 -0.24 -6.91 -5.41
C LEU A 81 -0.65 -8.37 -5.21
N GLU A 82 -0.19 -9.28 -6.06
CA GLU A 82 -0.45 -10.72 -5.89
C GLU A 82 0.17 -11.24 -4.59
N LYS A 83 1.41 -10.82 -4.26
CA LYS A 83 2.04 -11.18 -3.00
C LYS A 83 1.27 -10.64 -1.79
N ILE A 84 0.85 -9.38 -1.82
CA ILE A 84 0.03 -8.78 -0.74
C ILE A 84 -1.28 -9.53 -0.57
N LYS A 85 -1.97 -9.86 -1.67
CA LYS A 85 -3.22 -10.64 -1.61
C LYS A 85 -3.03 -12.00 -0.94
N ARG A 86 -1.93 -12.70 -1.22
CA ARG A 86 -1.61 -13.98 -0.57
C ARG A 86 -1.28 -13.85 0.91
N LEU A 87 -0.67 -12.74 1.32
CA LEU A 87 -0.31 -12.50 2.72
C LEU A 87 -1.50 -12.02 3.57
N LEU A 88 -2.52 -11.42 2.96
CA LEU A 88 -3.76 -10.98 3.60
C LEU A 88 -4.83 -12.08 3.69
N ALA A 89 -4.57 -13.26 3.10
CA ALA A 89 -5.49 -14.39 3.06
C ALA A 89 -5.51 -15.15 4.40
#